data_AF-A0A7S1W9P9-F1
#
_entry.id   AF-A0A7S1W9P9-F1
#
_cell.length_a   1.000
_cell.length_b   1.000
_cell.length_c   1.000
_cell.angle_alpha   90.00
_cell.angle_beta   90.00
_cell.angle_gamma   90.00
#
_symmetry.space_group_name_H-M   'P 1'
#
loop_
_entity.id
_entity.type
_entity.pdbx_description
1 polymer ?
#
loop_
_entity_poly.entity_id
_entity_poly.type
_entity_poly.pdbx_seq_one_letter_code
_entity_poly.pdbx_strand_id
1 'polypeptide(L)'
;SFAMAVKAGSYDDPIALPGLAHFCEHMLFLGTQKFPEPSGFDDFMAKSGGQDNAYTASEVTVYYGEVSNSSGKEGLDRFSDFFRAPLFDKRFVKKEVHAIDS
;
A
#
# COMPACT_ATOMS: atom_id res chain seq x y z
N SER A 1 8.73 8.67 10.97
CA SER A 1 8.14 8.53 9.62
C SER A 1 8.95 7.56 8.80
N PHE A 2 8.35 7.02 7.75
CA PHE A 2 8.98 6.20 6.72
C PHE A 2 8.30 6.50 5.37
N ALA A 3 9.04 6.38 4.29
CA ALA A 3 8.53 6.59 2.94
C ALA A 3 9.31 5.77 1.91
N MET A 4 8.66 5.41 0.81
CA MET A 4 9.25 4.76 -0.34
C MET A 4 8.65 5.30 -1.62
N ALA A 5 9.50 5.63 -2.59
CA ALA A 5 9.10 5.98 -3.95
C ALA A 5 9.55 4.87 -4.89
N VAL A 6 8.60 4.29 -5.62
CA VAL A 6 8.83 3.31 -6.67
C VAL A 6 8.81 4.06 -7.99
N LYS A 7 9.92 4.01 -8.75
CA LYS A 7 10.03 4.65 -10.08
C LYS A 7 9.29 3.84 -11.15
N ALA A 8 7.99 3.69 -10.95
CA ALA A 8 7.01 3.17 -11.88
C ALA A 8 5.68 3.85 -11.56
N GLY A 9 4.95 4.32 -12.56
CA GLY A 9 3.67 5.01 -12.39
C GLY A 9 2.66 4.60 -13.47
N SER A 10 1.64 5.44 -13.69
CA SER A 10 0.59 5.12 -14.68
C SER A 10 1.09 5.05 -16.13
N TYR A 11 2.25 5.61 -16.46
CA TYR A 11 2.87 5.45 -17.78
C TYR A 11 3.49 4.07 -18.00
N ASP A 12 3.70 3.32 -16.92
CA ASP A 12 4.20 1.94 -16.96
C ASP A 12 3.06 0.91 -16.98
N ASP A 13 1.80 1.35 -17.00
CA ASP A 13 0.64 0.48 -17.10
C ASP A 13 0.67 -0.32 -18.41
N PRO A 14 0.39 -1.64 -18.37
CA PRO A 14 0.17 -2.41 -19.59
C PRO A 14 -0.99 -1.81 -20.38
N ILE A 15 -0.86 -1.76 -21.72
CA ILE A 15 -1.92 -1.23 -22.61
C ILE A 15 -3.28 -1.91 -22.37
N ALA A 16 -3.27 -3.20 -22.01
CA ALA A 16 -4.48 -3.97 -21.74
C ALA A 16 -5.09 -3.70 -20.35
N LEU A 17 -4.37 -3.02 -19.45
CA LEU A 17 -4.73 -2.81 -18.04
C LEU A 17 -4.38 -1.36 -17.60
N PRO A 18 -5.07 -0.34 -18.15
CA PRO A 18 -4.91 1.02 -17.65
C PRO A 18 -5.34 1.11 -16.18
N GLY A 19 -4.58 1.85 -15.38
CA GLY A 19 -4.79 2.01 -13.94
C GLY A 19 -4.14 0.94 -13.07
N LEU A 20 -3.34 0.03 -13.63
CA LEU A 20 -2.76 -1.09 -12.88
C LEU A 20 -1.79 -0.62 -11.78
N ALA A 21 -1.00 0.42 -12.02
CA ALA A 21 -0.09 0.98 -11.02
C ALA A 21 -0.86 1.49 -9.79
N HIS A 22 -1.94 2.24 -10.02
CA HIS A 22 -2.81 2.73 -8.95
C HIS A 22 -3.58 1.59 -8.26
N PHE A 23 -4.02 0.58 -9.00
CA PHE A 23 -4.60 -0.61 -8.40
C PHE A 23 -3.61 -1.37 -7.52
N CYS A 24 -2.35 -1.51 -7.97
CA CYS A 24 -1.29 -2.12 -7.18
C CYS A 24 -1.03 -1.34 -5.90
N GLU A 25 -1.03 -0.01 -5.95
CA GLU A 25 -0.90 0.86 -4.78
C GLU A 25 -1.91 0.50 -3.68
N HIS A 26 -3.20 0.44 -4.02
CA HIS A 26 -4.26 0.07 -3.10
C HIS A 26 -4.06 -1.34 -2.52
N MET A 27 -3.74 -2.30 -3.38
CA MET A 27 -3.62 -3.70 -2.98
C MET A 27 -2.47 -3.97 -2.01
N LEU A 28 -1.43 -3.11 -1.95
CA LEU A 28 -0.33 -3.27 -0.99
C LEU A 28 -0.77 -3.09 0.47
N PHE A 29 -1.84 -2.33 0.71
CA PHE A 29 -2.38 -2.13 2.06
C PHE A 29 -3.19 -3.33 2.57
N LEU A 30 -3.62 -4.23 1.68
CA LEU A 30 -4.56 -5.31 2.00
C LEU A 30 -3.89 -6.62 2.47
N GLY A 31 -2.76 -6.47 3.13
CA GLY A 31 -2.06 -7.57 3.80
C GLY A 31 -0.87 -8.13 3.02
N THR A 32 0.05 -8.67 3.81
CA THR A 32 1.33 -9.23 3.37
C THR A 32 1.53 -10.61 3.99
N GLN A 33 2.52 -11.38 3.52
CA GLN A 33 2.78 -12.71 4.08
C GLN A 33 3.08 -12.66 5.60
N LYS A 34 3.78 -11.63 6.07
CA LYS A 34 4.09 -11.49 7.49
C LYS A 34 2.93 -10.91 8.30
N PHE A 35 2.11 -10.08 7.68
CA PHE A 35 0.96 -9.41 8.29
C PHE A 35 -0.29 -9.61 7.40
N PRO A 36 -0.95 -10.78 7.48
CA PRO A 36 -1.94 -11.19 6.47
C PRO A 36 -3.33 -10.59 6.64
N GLU A 37 -3.61 -9.96 7.79
CA GLU A 37 -4.91 -9.34 8.04
C GLU A 37 -5.09 -8.10 7.15
N PRO A 38 -6.15 -8.02 6.32
CA PRO A 38 -6.33 -6.91 5.37
C PRO A 38 -6.48 -5.53 6.03
N SER A 39 -7.07 -5.45 7.23
CA SER A 39 -7.11 -4.21 8.03
C SER A 39 -5.89 -4.05 8.92
N GLY A 40 -4.93 -4.98 8.87
CA GLY A 40 -3.88 -5.11 9.88
C GLY A 40 -2.89 -3.96 9.90
N PHE A 41 -2.68 -3.28 8.77
CA PHE A 41 -1.86 -2.06 8.71
C PHE A 41 -2.65 -0.87 9.27
N ASP A 42 -3.87 -0.62 8.79
CA ASP A 42 -4.75 0.46 9.28
C ASP A 42 -4.98 0.38 10.80
N ASP A 43 -5.27 -0.82 11.31
CA ASP A 43 -5.47 -1.08 12.74
C ASP A 43 -4.20 -0.78 13.54
N PHE A 44 -3.02 -1.06 12.97
CA PHE A 44 -1.74 -0.74 13.59
C PHE A 44 -1.48 0.77 13.60
N MET A 45 -1.75 1.45 12.49
CA MET A 45 -1.57 2.91 12.35
C MET A 45 -2.47 3.65 13.35
N ALA A 46 -3.75 3.27 13.44
CA ALA A 46 -4.70 3.81 14.41
C ALA A 46 -4.24 3.63 15.87
N LYS A 47 -3.71 2.44 16.22
CA LYS A 47 -3.19 2.15 17.57
C LYS A 47 -1.88 2.87 17.88
N SER A 48 -1.10 3.19 16.86
CA SER A 48 0.23 3.80 17.00
C SER A 48 0.24 5.32 16.97
N GLY A 49 -0.96 5.95 16.92
CA GLY A 49 -1.11 7.40 16.74
C GLY A 49 -0.57 7.86 15.40
N GLY A 50 -0.67 7.00 14.38
CA GLY A 50 -0.08 7.20 13.07
C GLY A 50 -1.09 7.56 11.99
N GLN A 51 -0.55 8.00 10.86
CA GLN A 51 -1.27 8.25 9.62
C GLN A 51 -0.38 7.84 8.44
N ASP A 52 -1.01 7.40 7.37
CA ASP A 52 -0.36 6.97 6.14
C ASP A 52 -1.18 7.42 4.93
N ASN A 53 -0.52 7.41 3.77
CA ASN A 53 -1.17 7.58 2.50
C ASN A 53 -0.24 7.08 1.38
N ALA A 54 -0.78 7.01 0.17
CA ALA A 54 -0.02 6.79 -1.05
C ALA A 54 -0.61 7.60 -2.21
N TYR A 55 0.17 7.70 -3.30
CA TYR A 55 -0.34 8.19 -4.56
C TYR A 55 0.46 7.64 -5.74
N THR A 56 -0.23 7.47 -6.87
CA THR A 56 0.35 7.07 -8.15
C THR A 56 0.29 8.25 -9.12
N ALA A 57 1.46 8.73 -9.50
CA ALA A 57 1.64 9.71 -10.58
C ALA A 57 2.05 9.00 -11.88
N SER A 58 2.35 9.78 -12.92
CA SER A 58 2.71 9.24 -14.24
C SER A 58 3.95 8.33 -14.21
N GLU A 59 4.99 8.68 -13.47
CA GLU A 59 6.30 7.99 -13.49
C GLU A 59 6.72 7.40 -12.14
N VAL A 60 5.89 7.57 -11.11
CA VAL A 60 6.23 7.21 -9.73
C VAL A 60 4.97 6.89 -8.91
N THR A 61 5.07 5.86 -8.07
CA THR A 61 4.13 5.61 -6.99
C THR A 61 4.84 5.81 -5.65
N VAL A 62 4.26 6.61 -4.77
CA VAL A 62 4.86 6.99 -3.48
C VAL A 62 3.98 6.51 -2.35
N TYR A 63 4.60 5.88 -1.35
CA TYR A 63 3.96 5.41 -0.13
C TYR A 63 4.65 6.05 1.06
N TYR A 64 3.90 6.49 2.06
CA TYR A 64 4.48 7.13 3.23
C TYR A 64 3.59 6.96 4.47
N GLY A 65 4.22 7.00 5.63
CA GLY A 65 3.51 6.92 6.90
C GLY A 65 4.32 7.48 8.06
N GLU A 66 3.60 7.89 9.09
CA GLU A 66 4.12 8.41 10.34
C GLU A 66 3.47 7.68 11.50
N VAL A 67 4.24 7.39 12.54
CA VAL A 67 3.79 6.72 13.76
C VAL A 67 4.53 7.32 14.95
N SER A 68 4.03 7.08 16.16
CA SER A 68 4.77 7.41 17.39
C SER A 68 6.16 6.78 17.41
N ASN A 69 7.11 7.44 18.10
CA ASN A 69 8.50 6.98 18.19
C ASN A 69 8.63 5.54 18.71
N SER A 70 7.77 5.13 19.65
CA SER A 70 7.76 3.76 20.19
C SER A 70 7.38 2.70 19.15
N SER A 71 6.56 3.06 18.16
CA SER A 71 6.07 2.15 17.12
C SER A 71 6.93 2.15 15.85
N GLY A 72 7.96 3.00 15.76
CA GLY A 72 8.73 3.21 14.53
C GLY A 72 9.35 1.93 13.93
N LYS A 73 9.88 1.05 14.78
CA LYS A 73 10.49 -0.22 14.32
C LYS A 73 9.46 -1.17 13.72
N GLU A 74 8.32 -1.35 14.38
CA GLU A 74 7.25 -2.21 13.87
C GLU A 74 6.58 -1.60 12.63
N GLY A 75 6.39 -0.27 12.62
CA GLY A 75 5.82 0.43 11.48
C GLY A 75 6.69 0.25 10.23
N LEU A 76 8.01 0.42 10.35
CA LEU A 76 8.93 0.18 9.25
C LEU A 76 8.95 -1.29 8.80
N ASP A 77 8.84 -2.25 9.73
CA ASP A 77 8.82 -3.69 9.42
C ASP A 77 7.55 -4.08 8.64
N ARG A 78 6.38 -3.58 9.06
CA ARG A 78 5.12 -3.75 8.33
C ARG A 78 5.16 -3.10 6.94
N PHE A 79 5.61 -1.84 6.89
CA PHE A 79 5.74 -1.08 5.65
C PHE A 79 6.72 -1.73 4.66
N SER A 80 7.84 -2.26 5.14
CA SER A 80 8.82 -2.94 4.27
C SER A 80 8.26 -4.22 3.66
N ASP A 81 7.32 -4.89 4.34
CA ASP A 81 6.73 -6.13 3.83
C ASP A 81 5.83 -5.91 2.60
N PHE A 82 5.29 -4.68 2.42
CA PHE A 82 4.51 -4.29 1.24
C PHE A 82 5.30 -4.53 -0.05
N PHE A 83 6.60 -4.26 -0.01
CA PHE A 83 7.49 -4.36 -1.17
C PHE A 83 8.20 -5.70 -1.27
N ARG A 84 8.08 -6.55 -0.24
CA ARG A 84 8.72 -7.87 -0.18
C ARG A 84 7.77 -8.99 -0.57
N ALA A 85 6.57 -9.01 0.01
CA ALA A 85 5.66 -10.15 -0.07
C ALA A 85 4.18 -9.76 0.12
N PRO A 86 3.61 -8.86 -0.71
CA PRO A 86 2.19 -8.53 -0.67
C PRO A 86 1.33 -9.72 -1.12
N LEU A 87 0.13 -9.86 -0.56
CA LEU A 87 -0.73 -11.01 -0.84
C LEU A 87 -1.49 -10.93 -2.15
N PHE A 88 -1.85 -9.72 -2.60
CA PHE A 88 -2.73 -9.50 -3.76
C PHE A 88 -3.96 -10.42 -3.75
N ASP A 89 -4.64 -10.45 -2.61
CA ASP A 89 -5.70 -11.42 -2.39
C ASP A 89 -6.90 -11.17 -3.32
N LYS A 90 -7.20 -12.19 -4.14
CA LYS A 90 -8.26 -12.18 -5.16
C LYS A 90 -9.64 -11.89 -4.60
N ARG A 91 -9.86 -12.10 -3.29
CA ARG A 91 -11.11 -11.78 -2.61
C ARG A 91 -11.39 -10.28 -2.59
N PHE A 92 -10.36 -9.43 -2.57
CA PHE A 92 -10.51 -7.98 -2.49
C PHE A 92 -10.39 -7.27 -3.84
N VAL A 93 -9.85 -7.93 -4.86
CA VAL A 93 -9.67 -7.35 -6.21
C VAL A 93 -10.92 -6.64 -6.72
N LYS A 94 -12.09 -7.31 -6.66
CA LYS A 94 -13.34 -6.68 -7.13
C LYS A 94 -13.71 -5.46 -6.30
N LYS A 95 -13.54 -5.52 -4.97
CA LYS A 95 -13.88 -4.40 -4.08
C LYS A 95 -13.00 -3.18 -4.38
N GLU A 96 -11.70 -3.39 -4.55
CA GLU A 96 -10.76 -2.30 -4.83
C GLU A 96 -10.97 -1.68 -6.21
N VAL A 97 -11.29 -2.47 -7.23
CA VAL A 97 -11.67 -1.90 -8.54
C VAL A 97 -12.86 -0.94 -8.40
N HIS A 98 -13.88 -1.29 -7.61
CA HIS A 98 -15.02 -0.39 -7.39
C HIS A 98 -14.64 0.84 -6.55
N ALA A 99 -13.70 0.70 -5.61
CA ALA A 99 -13.23 1.81 -4.78
C ALA A 99 -12.46 2.85 -5.60
N ILE A 100 -11.70 2.41 -6.61
CA ILE A 100 -10.94 3.28 -7.52
C ILE A 100 -11.85 3.99 -8.53
N ASP A 101 -12.92 3.32 -8.99
CA ASP A 101 -13.87 3.87 -9.98
C ASP A 101 -14.86 4.90 -9.39
N SER A 102 -14.90 5.07 -8.06
CA SER A 102 -15.85 5.93 -7.32
C SER A 102 -15.29 7.32 -7.04
#